data_AF-A0A1Q7KHM7-F1
#
_entry.id   AF-A0A1Q7KHM7-F1
#
_cell.length_a   1.000
_cell.length_b   1.000
_cell.length_c   1.000
_cell.angle_alpha   90.00
_cell.angle_beta   90.00
_cell.angle_gamma   90.00
#
_symmetry.space_group_name_H-M   'P 1'
#
loop_
_entity.id
_entity.type
_entity.pdbx_description
1 polymer ?
#
loop_
_entity_poly.entity_id
_entity_poly.type
_entity_poly.pdbx_seq_one_letter_code
_entity_poly.pdbx_strand_id
1 'polypeptide(L)'
;MHGTVVINYPGRFDSLVINSQIENSSDVFSYASLNGKKIKHPYARLSIFKTELGGRTTIEFTATTNHIPAGDHSSVKFRVSIIQEHKEVASDIAYAKIVKRA
;
A
#
# COMPACT_ATOMS: atom_id res chain seq x y z
N MET A 1 -4.60 9.06 4.09
CA MET A 1 -4.69 8.89 2.62
C MET A 1 -5.58 7.70 2.33
N HIS A 2 -6.48 7.84 1.36
CA HIS A 2 -7.26 6.72 0.82
C HIS A 2 -6.63 6.30 -0.50
N GLY A 3 -6.39 5.01 -0.67
CA GLY A 3 -5.84 4.43 -1.89
C GLY A 3 -6.71 3.29 -2.39
N THR A 4 -6.77 3.15 -3.71
CA THR A 4 -7.50 2.08 -4.39
C THR A 4 -6.54 1.32 -5.27
N VAL A 5 -6.58 -0.02 -5.20
CA VAL A 5 -5.82 -0.90 -6.08
C VAL A 5 -6.81 -1.70 -6.91
N VAL A 6 -6.65 -1.65 -8.23
CA VAL A 6 -7.41 -2.46 -9.17
C VAL A 6 -6.50 -3.56 -9.70
N ILE A 7 -6.88 -4.81 -9.42
CA ILE A 7 -6.13 -6.01 -9.77
C ILE A 7 -6.62 -6.49 -11.14
N ASN A 8 -5.85 -6.17 -12.18
CA ASN A 8 -6.11 -6.58 -13.56
C ASN A 8 -5.17 -7.70 -14.04
N TYR A 9 -4.56 -8.44 -13.10
CA TYR A 9 -3.65 -9.54 -13.42
C TYR A 9 -4.43 -10.82 -13.75
N PRO A 10 -4.33 -11.36 -14.97
CA PRO A 10 -5.10 -12.54 -15.39
C PRO A 10 -4.55 -13.86 -14.83
N GLY A 11 -3.30 -13.85 -14.34
CA GLY A 11 -2.63 -15.03 -13.82
C GLY A 11 -3.11 -15.46 -12.42
N ARG A 12 -2.65 -16.63 -11.99
CA ARG A 12 -2.82 -17.07 -10.60
C ARG A 12 -1.86 -16.31 -9.70
N PHE A 13 -2.28 -16.04 -8.48
CA PHE A 13 -1.45 -15.42 -7.45
C PHE A 13 -1.99 -15.81 -6.08
N ASP A 14 -1.14 -15.75 -5.07
CA ASP A 14 -1.46 -16.15 -3.71
C ASP A 14 -1.75 -14.95 -2.82
N SER A 15 -0.99 -13.86 -3.01
CA SER A 15 -1.14 -12.65 -2.23
C SER A 15 -0.78 -11.39 -3.00
N LEU A 16 -1.28 -10.28 -2.51
CA LEU A 16 -0.95 -8.93 -2.94
C LEU A 16 -0.26 -8.22 -1.77
N VAL A 17 0.86 -7.56 -2.05
CA VAL A 17 1.68 -6.88 -1.05
C VAL A 17 1.75 -5.41 -1.41
N ILE A 18 1.39 -4.54 -0.46
CA ILE A 18 1.51 -3.09 -0.60
C ILE A 18 2.61 -2.60 0.33
N ASN A 19 3.61 -1.98 -0.27
CA ASN A 19 4.71 -1.31 0.40
C ASN A 19 4.63 0.19 0.16
N SER A 20 5.07 0.95 1.15
CA SER A 20 5.19 2.40 1.04
C SER A 20 6.62 2.80 1.41
N GLN A 21 7.19 3.74 0.67
CA GLN A 21 8.49 4.31 0.96
C GLN A 21 8.41 5.83 0.86
N ILE A 22 8.91 6.51 1.89
CA ILE A 22 9.07 7.96 1.88
C ILE A 22 10.50 8.26 1.44
N GLU A 23 10.68 9.09 0.41
CA GLU A 23 12.02 9.47 -0.04
C GLU A 23 12.73 10.29 1.05
N ASN A 24 14.02 10.02 1.25
CA ASN A 24 14.88 10.70 2.24
C ASN A 24 14.38 10.61 3.69
N SER A 25 13.55 9.62 4.03
CA SER A 25 13.10 9.37 5.40
C SER A 25 13.07 7.88 5.71
N SER A 26 13.34 7.54 6.97
CA SER A 26 13.10 6.20 7.53
C SER A 26 11.67 6.00 8.02
N ASP A 27 10.83 7.04 7.95
CA ASP A 27 9.44 6.98 8.36
C ASP A 27 8.61 6.09 7.42
N VAL A 28 7.59 5.47 8.00
CA VAL A 28 6.72 4.51 7.31
C VAL A 28 5.27 4.99 7.30
N PHE A 29 4.49 4.49 6.35
CA PHE A 29 3.04 4.53 6.47
C PHE A 29 2.55 3.36 7.30
N SER A 30 1.48 3.62 8.02
CA SER A 30 0.71 2.67 8.80
C SER A 30 -0.63 2.44 8.10
N TYR A 31 -0.92 1.20 7.71
CA TYR A 31 -2.23 0.85 7.15
C TYR A 31 -3.27 0.70 8.25
N ALA A 32 -4.32 1.53 8.21
CA ALA A 32 -5.35 1.61 9.24
C ALA A 32 -6.61 0.80 8.88
N SER A 33 -6.94 0.67 7.59
CA SER A 33 -8.09 -0.11 7.13
C SER A 33 -7.87 -0.72 5.76
N LEU A 34 -8.58 -1.82 5.51
CA LEU A 34 -8.66 -2.53 4.23
C LEU A 34 -10.11 -2.93 3.97
N ASN A 35 -10.67 -2.52 2.83
CA ASN A 35 -12.04 -2.80 2.40
C ASN A 35 -13.08 -2.50 3.49
N GLY A 36 -12.93 -1.37 4.18
CA GLY A 36 -13.79 -0.94 5.30
C GLY A 36 -13.53 -1.66 6.62
N LYS A 37 -12.72 -2.72 6.66
CA LYS A 37 -12.31 -3.40 7.90
C LYS A 37 -11.11 -2.68 8.52
N LYS A 38 -11.21 -2.33 9.80
CA LYS A 38 -10.08 -1.77 10.56
C LYS A 38 -9.03 -2.85 10.80
N ILE A 39 -7.77 -2.49 10.58
CA ILE A 39 -6.63 -3.34 10.89
C ILE A 39 -6.23 -3.05 12.34
N LYS A 40 -6.19 -4.08 13.20
CA LYS A 40 -5.90 -3.92 14.63
C LYS A 40 -4.49 -3.40 14.90
N HIS A 41 -3.53 -3.74 14.04
CA HIS A 41 -2.14 -3.32 14.17
C HIS A 41 -1.71 -2.58 12.90
N PRO A 42 -1.32 -1.31 13.01
CA PRO A 42 -0.78 -0.59 11.87
C PRO A 42 0.51 -1.27 11.40
N TYR A 43 0.46 -1.95 10.27
CA TYR A 43 1.63 -2.54 9.65
C TYR A 43 2.29 -1.55 8.70
N ALA A 44 3.62 -1.62 8.58
CA ALA A 44 4.38 -0.88 7.56
C ALA A 44 4.26 -1.51 6.16
N ARG A 45 3.95 -2.81 6.13
CA ARG A 45 3.71 -3.61 4.92
C ARG A 45 2.35 -4.27 5.04
N LEU A 46 1.49 -4.09 4.04
CA LEU A 46 0.19 -4.74 3.98
C LEU A 46 0.27 -5.95 3.07
N SER A 47 0.11 -7.15 3.62
CA SER A 47 -0.02 -8.38 2.85
C SER A 47 -1.47 -8.83 2.87
N ILE A 48 -2.04 -9.07 1.70
CA ILE A 48 -3.45 -9.41 1.50
C ILE A 48 -3.50 -10.72 0.75
N PHE A 49 -3.99 -11.77 1.39
CA PHE A 49 -4.12 -13.06 0.73
C PHE A 49 -5.29 -13.06 -0.24
N LYS A 50 -5.19 -13.84 -1.32
CA LYS A 50 -6.27 -14.01 -2.29
C LYS A 50 -7.57 -14.53 -1.64
N THR A 51 -7.45 -15.34 -0.58
CA THR A 51 -8.58 -15.80 0.23
C THR A 51 -9.29 -14.64 0.94
N GLU A 52 -8.56 -13.63 1.41
CA GLU A 52 -9.13 -12.43 2.05
C GLU A 52 -9.81 -11.48 1.05
N LEU A 53 -9.35 -11.48 -0.21
CA LEU A 53 -9.99 -10.72 -1.29
C LEU A 53 -11.41 -11.22 -1.58
N GLY A 54 -11.71 -12.49 -1.32
CA GLY A 54 -13.05 -13.05 -1.53
C GLY A 54 -13.55 -12.89 -2.98
N GLY A 55 -12.64 -12.95 -3.97
CA GLY A 55 -12.94 -12.75 -5.38
C GLY A 55 -13.01 -11.28 -5.83
N ARG A 56 -12.79 -10.31 -4.94
CA ARG A 56 -12.71 -8.90 -5.30
C ARG A 56 -11.46 -8.60 -6.11
N THR A 57 -11.63 -7.92 -7.22
CA THR A 57 -10.54 -7.38 -8.04
C THR A 57 -10.16 -5.96 -7.65
N THR A 58 -11.02 -5.26 -6.89
CA THR A 58 -10.74 -3.92 -6.39
C THR A 58 -10.62 -3.96 -4.88
N ILE A 59 -9.56 -3.35 -4.36
CA ILE A 59 -9.38 -3.15 -2.93
C ILE A 59 -9.18 -1.68 -2.61
N GLU A 60 -9.67 -1.30 -1.44
CA GLU A 60 -9.52 0.04 -0.90
C GLU A 60 -8.78 -0.05 0.42
N PHE A 61 -7.79 0.81 0.61
CA PHE A 61 -7.05 0.87 1.86
C PHE A 61 -6.92 2.31 2.34
N THR A 62 -6.81 2.47 3.65
CA THR A 62 -6.46 3.75 4.26
C THR A 62 -5.10 3.62 4.92
N ALA A 63 -4.20 4.54 4.58
CA ALA A 63 -2.87 4.63 5.15
C ALA A 63 -2.65 6.01 5.79
N THR A 64 -1.97 6.02 6.93
CA THR A 64 -1.63 7.23 7.68
C THR A 64 -0.15 7.23 8.01
N THR A 65 0.47 8.39 8.07
CA THR A 65 1.86 8.53 8.54
C THR A 65 1.93 9.76 9.44
N ASN A 66 2.82 9.70 10.43
CA ASN A 66 3.17 10.85 11.26
C ASN A 66 4.40 11.60 10.70
N HIS A 67 4.87 11.21 9.51
CA HIS A 67 5.99 11.88 8.85
C HIS A 67 5.66 13.35 8.57
N ILE A 68 6.56 14.22 9.00
CA ILE A 68 6.52 15.65 8.69
C ILE A 68 7.67 15.92 7.71
N PRO A 69 7.38 16.39 6.48
CA PRO A 69 8.41 16.77 5.54
C PRO A 69 9.37 17.80 6.14
N ALA A 70 10.67 17.57 5.96
CA ALA A 70 11.70 18.53 6.39
C ALA A 70 11.69 19.81 5.52
N GLY A 71 11.32 19.68 4.24
CA GLY A 71 11.12 20.78 3.30
C GLY A 71 9.66 21.01 2.94
N ASP A 72 9.41 21.52 1.73
CA ASP A 72 8.05 21.83 1.23
C ASP A 72 7.19 20.57 1.08
N HIS A 73 7.80 19.48 0.63
CA HIS A 73 7.12 18.20 0.45
C HIS A 73 8.07 17.01 0.57
N SER A 74 7.51 15.85 0.90
CA SER A 74 8.17 14.54 0.81
C SER A 74 7.47 13.72 -0.27
N SER A 75 8.26 13.14 -1.18
CA SER A 75 7.75 12.19 -2.17
C SER A 75 7.54 10.82 -1.53
N VAL A 76 6.47 10.16 -1.91
CA VAL A 76 6.09 8.83 -1.41
C VAL A 76 5.89 7.91 -2.60
N LYS A 77 6.43 6.70 -2.52
CA LYS A 77 6.24 5.62 -3.48
C LYS A 77 5.41 4.53 -2.83
N PHE A 78 4.27 4.21 -3.43
CA PHE A 78 3.45 3.07 -3.08
C PHE A 78 3.68 1.99 -4.12
N ARG A 79 4.34 0.90 -3.73
CA ARG A 79 4.56 -0.26 -4.59
C ARG A 79 3.56 -1.35 -4.24
N VAL A 80 2.81 -1.79 -5.23
CA VAL A 80 1.94 -2.96 -5.14
C VAL A 80 2.62 -4.09 -5.87
N SER A 81 2.77 -5.25 -5.22
CA SER A 81 3.37 -6.44 -5.80
C SER A 81 2.39 -7.61 -5.70
N ILE A 82 2.23 -8.35 -6.80
CA ILE A 82 1.51 -9.62 -6.85
C ILE A 82 2.51 -10.74 -6.65
N ILE A 83 2.24 -11.59 -5.66
CA ILE A 83 3.12 -12.68 -5.26
C ILE A 83 2.44 -14.01 -5.59
N GLN A 84 3.18 -14.88 -6.28
CA GLN A 84 2.82 -16.27 -6.56
C GLN A 84 3.99 -17.17 -6.15
N GLU A 85 3.75 -18.18 -5.32
CA GLU A 85 4.74 -19.15 -4.86
C GLU A 85 6.03 -18.49 -4.34
N HIS A 86 5.87 -17.49 -3.48
CA HIS A 86 6.95 -16.64 -2.93
C HIS A 86 7.75 -15.81 -3.94
N LYS A 87 7.35 -15.78 -5.22
CA LYS A 87 7.95 -14.94 -6.27
C LYS A 87 7.05 -13.75 -6.58
N GLU A 88 7.64 -12.59 -6.80
CA GLU A 88 6.93 -11.46 -7.40
C GLU A 88 6.71 -11.74 -8.89
N VAL A 89 5.45 -11.72 -9.33
CA VAL A 89 5.07 -11.99 -10.74
C VAL A 89 4.62 -10.73 -11.47
N ALA A 90 4.13 -9.74 -10.74
CA ALA A 90 3.79 -8.43 -11.28
C ALA A 90 3.94 -7.38 -10.18
N SER A 91 4.23 -6.14 -10.56
CA SER A 91 4.18 -5.02 -9.63
C SER A 91 3.85 -3.73 -10.36
N ASP A 92 3.35 -2.76 -9.60
CA ASP A 92 3.08 -1.42 -10.06
C ASP A 92 3.44 -0.41 -8.97
N ILE A 93 3.73 0.83 -9.35
CA ILE A 93 4.19 1.88 -8.45
C ILE A 93 3.36 3.15 -8.67
N ALA A 94 2.68 3.59 -7.62
CA ALA A 94 2.03 4.90 -7.56
C ALA A 94 2.89 5.89 -6.77
N TYR A 95 2.89 7.14 -7.21
CA TYR A 95 3.63 8.22 -6.57
C TYR A 95 2.66 9.20 -5.91
N ALA A 96 2.98 9.63 -4.70
CA ALA A 96 2.24 10.64 -3.95
C ALA A 96 3.20 11.64 -3.33
N LYS A 97 2.68 12.77 -2.85
CA LYS A 97 3.46 13.78 -2.14
C LYS A 97 2.78 14.14 -0.83
N ILE A 98 3.55 14.18 0.25
CA ILE A 98 3.14 14.75 1.53
C ILE A 98 3.56 16.21 1.49
N VAL A 99 2.60 17.12 1.47
CA VAL A 99 2.86 18.56 1.52
C VAL A 99 2.71 19.04 2.96
N LYS A 100 3.67 19.84 3.43
CA LYS A 100 3.53 20.49 4.74
C LYS A 100 2.49 21.58 4.60
N ARG A 101 1.39 21.47 5.35
CA ARG A 101 0.40 22.56 5.42
C ARG A 101 1.01 23.66 6.28
N ALA A 102 1.26 24.82 5.68
CA ALA A 102 1.71 26.04 6.36
C ALA A 102 0.61 26.62 7.23
#